data_AF-A0A920A938-F1
#
_entry.id   AF-A0A920A938-F1
#
_cell.length_a   1.000
_cell.length_b   1.000
_cell.length_c   1.000
_cell.angle_alpha   90.00
_cell.angle_beta   90.00
_cell.angle_gamma   90.00
#
_symmetry.space_group_name_H-M   'P 1'
#
loop_
_entity.id
_entity.type
_entity.pdbx_description
1 polymer ?
#
loop_
_entity_poly.entity_id
_entity_poly.type
_entity_poly.pdbx_seq_one_letter_code
_entity_poly.pdbx_strand_id
1 'polypeptide(L)'
;MAAAALNYFDKPLSELSLEEAAYLAALPKAPNNYHPFRKRAARWRGAWVLGRMASNGFISDYEERLARPRPCVTDRPVGVQRIAAEHFAEEVRRRVYDIYGEKKLYGGGLSIRSTLNTDFQTYAQRALRLVARL
;
A
#
# COMPACT_ATOMS: atom_id res chain seq x y z
N MET A 1 -7.49 0.25 8.86
CA MET A 1 -7.65 -0.92 7.97
C MET A 1 -7.83 -0.54 6.51
N ALA A 2 -8.67 0.46 6.16
CA ALA A 2 -8.86 0.90 4.78
C ALA A 2 -7.54 1.23 4.03
N ALA A 3 -6.64 1.98 4.68
CA ALA A 3 -5.31 2.27 4.10
C ALA A 3 -4.47 1.00 3.85
N ALA A 4 -4.60 -0.02 4.70
CA ALA A 4 -3.87 -1.28 4.52
C ALA A 4 -4.47 -2.12 3.38
N ALA A 5 -5.79 -2.14 3.20
CA ALA A 5 -6.43 -2.78 2.05
C ALA A 5 -5.94 -2.19 0.73
N LEU A 6 -5.87 -0.87 0.64
CA LEU A 6 -5.36 -0.17 -0.54
C LEU A 6 -3.86 -0.42 -0.75
N ASN A 7 -3.05 -0.32 0.32
CA ASN A 7 -1.60 -0.48 0.22
C ASN A 7 -1.14 -1.91 -0.10
N TYR A 8 -1.87 -2.93 0.35
CA TYR A 8 -1.48 -4.33 0.14
C TYR A 8 -2.17 -4.96 -1.07
N PHE A 9 -3.43 -4.63 -1.32
CA PHE A 9 -4.24 -5.32 -2.33
C PHE A 9 -4.83 -4.41 -3.41
N ASP A 10 -4.68 -3.08 -3.30
CA ASP A 10 -5.29 -2.10 -4.22
C ASP A 10 -6.80 -2.26 -4.34
N LYS A 11 -7.47 -2.61 -3.23
CA LYS A 11 -8.91 -2.86 -3.16
C LYS A 11 -9.55 -2.09 -2.01
N PRO A 12 -10.81 -1.65 -2.16
CA PRO A 12 -11.62 -1.25 -1.00
C PRO A 12 -11.87 -2.46 -0.09
N LEU A 13 -12.14 -2.20 1.19
CA LEU A 13 -12.41 -3.26 2.20
C LEU A 13 -13.52 -4.22 1.77
N SER A 14 -14.53 -3.71 1.06
CA SER A 14 -15.68 -4.48 0.56
C SER A 14 -15.34 -5.48 -0.54
N GLU A 15 -14.19 -5.33 -1.19
CA GLU A 15 -13.76 -6.19 -2.31
C GLU A 15 -12.65 -7.17 -1.91
N LEU A 16 -12.25 -7.18 -0.63
CA LEU A 16 -11.25 -8.11 -0.14
C LEU A 16 -11.80 -9.53 -0.13
N SER A 17 -11.00 -10.48 -0.61
CA SER A 17 -11.29 -11.89 -0.41
C SER A 17 -11.11 -12.28 1.06
N LEU A 18 -11.65 -13.44 1.44
CA LEU A 18 -11.50 -13.98 2.79
C LEU A 18 -10.02 -14.13 3.19
N GLU A 19 -9.17 -14.56 2.26
CA GLU A 19 -7.73 -14.71 2.46
C GLU A 19 -7.01 -13.38 2.69
N GLU A 20 -7.40 -12.35 1.92
CA GLU A 20 -6.84 -10.99 2.00
C GLU A 20 -7.26 -10.32 3.33
N ALA A 21 -8.52 -10.48 3.73
CA ALA A 21 -9.03 -10.00 5.01
C ALA A 21 -8.31 -10.68 6.20
N ALA A 22 -8.16 -12.01 6.15
CA ALA A 22 -7.44 -12.77 7.17
C ALA A 22 -5.95 -12.37 7.25
N TYR A 23 -5.33 -12.07 6.11
CA TYR A 23 -3.98 -11.54 6.06
C TYR A 23 -3.88 -10.16 6.74
N LEU A 24 -4.77 -9.21 6.44
CA LEU A 24 -4.75 -7.89 7.09
C LEU A 24 -5.00 -7.99 8.60
N ALA A 25 -5.92 -8.87 9.02
CA ALA A 25 -6.23 -9.10 10.42
C ALA A 25 -5.06 -9.72 11.21
N ALA A 26 -4.11 -10.38 10.54
CA ALA A 26 -2.91 -10.91 11.16
C ALA A 26 -1.84 -9.84 11.48
N LEU A 27 -1.85 -8.70 10.79
CA LEU A 27 -0.82 -7.65 10.86
C LEU A 27 -0.69 -6.93 12.21
N PRO A 28 -1.78 -6.55 12.94
CA PRO A 28 -1.69 -5.70 14.13
C PRO A 28 -0.80 -6.25 15.24
N LYS A 29 -0.68 -7.59 15.37
CA LYS A 29 0.13 -8.22 16.42
C LYS A 29 1.63 -7.94 16.25
N ALA A 30 2.12 -7.85 15.01
CA ALA A 30 3.53 -7.58 14.73
C ALA A 30 3.70 -7.14 13.26
N PRO A 31 3.36 -5.88 12.91
CA PRO A 31 3.29 -5.44 11.51
C PRO A 31 4.63 -5.62 10.77
N ASN A 32 5.76 -5.32 11.43
CA ASN A 32 7.09 -5.52 10.85
C ASN A 32 7.47 -7.00 10.64
N ASN A 33 6.91 -7.91 11.43
CA ASN A 33 7.27 -9.33 11.39
C ASN A 33 6.42 -10.13 10.37
N TYR A 34 5.38 -9.51 9.82
CA TYR A 34 4.49 -10.09 8.83
C TYR A 34 4.62 -9.43 7.45
N HIS A 35 5.75 -8.74 7.21
CA HIS A 35 6.02 -8.14 5.91
C HIS A 35 6.02 -9.22 4.81
N PRO A 36 5.15 -9.09 3.80
CA PRO A 36 4.80 -10.14 2.84
C PRO A 36 5.98 -10.62 1.98
N PHE A 37 6.89 -9.71 1.63
CA PHE A 37 8.10 -10.04 0.85
C PHE A 37 9.25 -10.62 1.70
N ARG A 38 9.28 -10.35 3.01
CA ARG A 38 10.46 -10.64 3.84
C ARG A 38 10.27 -11.81 4.80
N LYS A 39 9.03 -12.24 5.08
CA LYS A 39 8.74 -13.19 6.17
C LYS A 39 7.65 -14.20 5.78
N ARG A 40 8.00 -15.49 5.75
CA ARG A 40 7.05 -16.62 5.65
C ARG A 40 6.00 -16.63 6.79
N ALA A 41 6.27 -15.95 7.90
CA ALA A 41 5.44 -15.90 9.10
C ALA A 41 4.04 -15.33 8.87
N ALA A 42 3.86 -14.46 7.87
CA ALA A 42 2.57 -13.83 7.59
C ALA A 42 1.51 -14.84 7.11
N ARG A 43 1.93 -15.89 6.37
CA ARG A 43 1.03 -16.96 5.91
C ARG A 43 0.49 -17.79 7.06
N TRP A 44 1.37 -18.21 7.96
CA TRP A 44 1.01 -18.99 9.15
C TRP A 44 0.05 -18.20 10.05
N ARG A 45 0.27 -16.89 10.19
CA ARG A 45 -0.58 -16.05 11.01
C ARG A 45 -1.97 -15.83 10.39
N GLY A 46 -2.05 -15.63 9.08
CA GLY A 46 -3.34 -15.58 8.37
C GLY A 46 -4.12 -16.88 8.50
N ALA A 47 -3.45 -18.04 8.44
CA ALA A 47 -4.10 -19.34 8.59
C ALA A 47 -4.69 -19.52 10.00
N TRP A 48 -3.99 -19.04 11.02
CA TRP A 48 -4.52 -19.00 12.38
C TRP A 48 -5.77 -18.13 12.50
N VAL A 49 -5.83 -16.99 11.80
CA VAL A 49 -7.03 -16.13 11.78
C VAL A 49 -8.20 -16.87 11.15
N LEU A 50 -8.00 -17.56 10.02
CA LEU A 50 -9.04 -18.36 9.36
C LEU A 50 -9.60 -19.43 10.30
N GLY A 51 -8.74 -20.19 11.00
CA GLY A 51 -9.22 -21.18 11.97
C GLY A 51 -10.00 -20.59 13.15
N ARG A 52 -9.67 -19.36 13.57
CA ARG A 52 -10.48 -18.63 14.56
C ARG A 52 -11.80 -18.15 14.01
N MET A 53 -11.87 -17.77 12.73
CA MET A 53 -13.12 -17.41 12.08
C MET A 53 -14.05 -18.63 11.95
N ALA A 54 -13.51 -19.79 11.58
CA ALA A 54 -14.26 -21.04 11.51
C ALA A 54 -14.77 -21.48 12.89
N SER A 55 -13.87 -21.51 13.89
CA SER A 55 -14.23 -21.89 15.27
C SER A 55 -15.30 -21.00 15.89
N ASN A 56 -15.41 -19.75 15.45
CA ASN A 56 -16.39 -18.78 15.92
C ASN A 56 -17.65 -18.70 15.02
N GLY A 57 -17.75 -19.51 13.96
CA GLY A 57 -18.90 -19.57 13.06
C GLY A 57 -19.02 -18.43 12.05
N PHE A 58 -17.95 -17.67 11.81
CA PHE A 58 -17.96 -16.59 10.78
C PHE A 58 -17.76 -17.13 9.36
N ILE A 59 -17.15 -18.31 9.23
CA ILE A 59 -16.97 -19.05 7.98
C ILE A 59 -17.17 -20.53 8.26
N SER A 60 -17.43 -21.32 7.21
CA SER A 60 -17.49 -22.77 7.28
C SER A 60 -16.09 -23.41 7.28
N ASP A 61 -15.98 -24.63 7.80
CA ASP A 61 -14.76 -25.45 7.71
C ASP A 61 -14.35 -25.70 6.24
N TYR A 62 -15.31 -25.66 5.31
CA TYR A 62 -15.02 -25.77 3.88
C TYR A 62 -14.30 -24.53 3.36
N GLU A 63 -14.80 -23.34 3.69
CA GLU A 63 -14.18 -22.06 3.34
C GLU A 63 -12.81 -21.91 3.99
N GLU A 64 -12.64 -22.33 5.25
CA GLU A 64 -11.33 -22.35 5.92
C GLU A 64 -10.31 -23.20 5.16
N ARG A 65 -10.69 -24.42 4.74
CA ARG A 65 -9.77 -25.32 4.02
C ARG A 65 -9.41 -24.83 2.62
N LEU A 66 -10.32 -24.14 1.95
CA LEU A 66 -10.06 -23.54 0.64
C LEU A 66 -9.21 -22.28 0.75
N ALA A 67 -9.45 -21.49 1.80
CA ALA A 67 -8.76 -20.24 2.03
C ALA A 67 -7.28 -20.48 2.32
N ARG A 68 -6.43 -20.01 1.41
CA ARG A 68 -4.98 -19.99 1.61
C ARG A 68 -4.51 -18.55 1.71
N PRO A 69 -4.11 -18.05 2.89
CA PRO A 69 -3.60 -16.70 3.04
C PRO A 69 -2.41 -16.49 2.10
N ARG A 70 -2.61 -15.69 1.06
CA ARG A 70 -1.56 -15.32 0.11
C ARG A 70 -1.01 -13.97 0.53
N PRO A 71 0.32 -13.85 0.69
CA PRO A 71 0.95 -12.54 0.73
C PRO A 71 0.91 -12.02 -0.70
N CYS A 72 -0.21 -11.42 -1.10
CA CYS A 72 -0.25 -10.61 -2.30
C CYS A 72 0.07 -9.19 -1.88
N VAL A 73 1.09 -8.63 -2.48
CA VAL A 73 1.38 -7.21 -2.37
C VAL A 73 1.46 -6.71 -3.77
N THR A 74 0.66 -5.72 -4.05
CA THR A 74 0.87 -4.91 -5.23
C THR A 74 2.09 -4.04 -4.99
N ASP A 75 3.24 -4.39 -5.60
CA ASP A 75 4.36 -3.46 -5.81
C ASP A 75 3.93 -2.43 -6.86
N ARG A 76 2.94 -1.61 -6.51
CA ARG A 76 2.41 -0.58 -7.40
C ARG A 76 3.00 0.76 -6.95
N PRO A 77 3.71 1.49 -7.82
CA PRO A 77 4.09 2.86 -7.53
C PRO A 77 2.80 3.68 -7.39
N VAL A 78 2.59 4.24 -6.20
CA VAL A 78 1.40 5.03 -5.86
C VAL A 78 1.72 6.52 -6.04
N GLY A 79 0.74 7.29 -6.51
CA GLY A 79 0.84 8.75 -6.64
C GLY A 79 1.99 9.20 -7.54
N VAL A 80 2.91 9.98 -6.97
CA VAL A 80 4.02 10.65 -7.67
C VAL A 80 4.95 9.65 -8.39
N GLN A 81 5.18 8.48 -7.80
CA GLN A 81 6.04 7.46 -8.39
C GLN A 81 5.45 6.90 -9.70
N ARG A 82 4.12 6.88 -9.84
CA ARG A 82 3.45 6.38 -11.05
C ARG A 82 3.78 7.19 -12.29
N ILE A 83 3.96 8.49 -12.12
CA ILE A 83 4.36 9.44 -13.17
C ILE A 83 5.82 9.88 -13.03
N ALA A 84 6.61 9.17 -12.20
CA ALA A 84 8.00 9.46 -11.85
C ALA A 84 8.30 10.96 -11.58
N ALA A 85 7.36 11.64 -10.93
CA ALA A 85 7.47 13.06 -10.59
C ALA A 85 8.20 13.29 -9.26
N GLU A 86 9.10 12.38 -8.88
CA GLU A 86 9.74 12.31 -7.55
C GLU A 86 10.46 13.61 -7.21
N HIS A 87 11.22 14.15 -8.16
CA HIS A 87 11.89 15.45 -8.00
C HIS A 87 10.89 16.60 -7.76
N PHE A 88 9.79 16.64 -8.52
CA PHE A 88 8.78 17.67 -8.33
C PHE A 88 8.09 17.54 -6.98
N ALA A 89 7.75 16.33 -6.54
CA ALA A 89 7.13 16.11 -5.25
C ALA A 89 8.06 16.42 -4.09
N GLU A 90 9.36 16.16 -4.22
CA GLU A 90 10.34 16.55 -3.20
C GLU A 90 10.43 18.08 -3.07
N GLU A 91 10.37 18.82 -4.19
CA GLU A 91 10.31 20.29 -4.16
C GLU A 91 9.01 20.80 -3.52
N VAL A 92 7.86 20.16 -3.81
CA VAL A 92 6.60 20.46 -3.11
C VAL A 92 6.74 20.17 -1.61
N ARG A 93 7.36 19.05 -1.22
CA ARG A 93 7.58 18.68 0.19
C ARG A 93 8.42 19.74 0.91
N ARG A 94 9.53 20.17 0.31
CA ARG A 94 10.40 21.24 0.84
C ARG A 94 9.62 22.52 1.06
N ARG A 95 8.87 22.96 0.06
CA ARG A 95 8.08 24.20 0.15
C ARG A 95 6.99 24.13 1.21
N VAL A 96 6.33 22.99 1.36
CA VAL A 96 5.30 22.79 2.40
C VAL A 96 5.94 22.73 3.79
N TYR A 97 7.13 22.13 3.91
CA TYR A 97 7.93 22.16 5.14
C TYR A 97 8.24 23.60 5.55
N ASP A 98 8.68 24.45 4.63
CA ASP A 98 9.03 25.85 4.93
C ASP A 98 7.81 26.66 5.39
N ILE A 99 6.62 26.37 4.85
CA ILE A 99 5.38 27.11 5.18
C ILE A 99 4.75 26.63 6.49
N TYR A 100 4.70 25.31 6.71
CA TYR A 100 3.89 24.71 7.78
C TYR A 100 4.72 24.05 8.90
N GLY A 101 6.02 23.87 8.68
CA GLY A 101 6.91 23.16 9.57
C GLY A 101 6.65 21.65 9.63
N GLU A 102 7.55 20.94 10.30
CA GLU A 102 7.58 19.47 10.35
C GLU A 102 6.29 18.86 10.92
N LYS A 103 5.81 19.38 12.05
CA LYS A 103 4.66 18.80 12.76
C LYS A 103 3.39 18.78 11.90
N LYS A 104 3.09 19.86 11.17
CA LYS A 104 1.92 19.92 10.30
C LYS A 104 2.14 19.14 9.00
N LEU A 105 3.35 19.16 8.45
CA LEU A 105 3.67 18.39 7.25
C LEU A 105 3.43 16.88 7.46
N TYR A 106 3.95 16.32 8.55
CA TYR A 106 3.89 14.86 8.78
C TYR A 106 2.72 14.41 9.66
N GLY A 107 2.21 15.27 10.54
CA GLY A 107 1.12 14.93 11.46
C GLY A 107 -0.23 15.55 11.10
N GLY A 108 -0.29 16.44 10.11
CA GLY A 108 -1.49 17.25 9.83
C GLY A 108 -2.49 16.65 8.84
N GLY A 109 -2.17 15.52 8.19
CA GLY A 109 -3.07 14.88 7.23
C GLY A 109 -3.39 15.75 6.00
N LEU A 110 -2.43 16.57 5.56
CA LEU A 110 -2.64 17.56 4.48
C LEU A 110 -2.90 16.87 3.13
N SER A 111 -3.93 17.34 2.42
CA SER A 111 -4.13 17.05 1.00
C SER A 111 -3.58 18.20 0.16
N ILE A 112 -2.59 17.93 -0.68
CA ILE A 112 -1.84 18.97 -1.40
C ILE A 112 -2.18 18.91 -2.89
N ARG A 113 -2.75 19.98 -3.42
CA ARG A 113 -2.95 20.18 -4.86
C ARG A 113 -1.84 21.08 -5.39
N SER A 114 -1.15 20.64 -6.44
CA SER A 114 -0.02 21.35 -7.04
C SER A 114 -0.29 21.71 -8.50
N THR A 115 0.63 22.43 -9.10
CA THR A 115 0.60 22.84 -10.52
C THR A 115 1.10 21.75 -11.47
N LEU A 116 1.40 20.55 -10.98
CA LEU A 116 1.93 19.47 -11.80
C LEU A 116 0.95 19.09 -12.92
N ASN A 117 1.39 19.27 -14.16
CA ASN A 117 0.71 18.70 -15.32
C ASN A 117 1.34 17.33 -15.64
N THR A 118 0.52 16.28 -15.54
CA THR A 118 0.97 14.89 -15.68
C THR A 118 1.40 14.54 -17.11
N ASP A 119 0.79 15.17 -18.11
CA ASP A 119 1.12 14.93 -19.52
C ASP A 119 2.50 15.50 -19.83
N PHE A 120 2.75 16.74 -19.41
CA PHE A 120 4.05 17.39 -19.57
C PHE A 120 5.17 16.66 -18.84
N GLN A 121 4.91 16.18 -17.63
CA GLN A 121 5.89 15.38 -16.88
C GLN A 121 6.26 14.09 -17.62
N THR A 122 5.27 13.44 -18.24
CA THR A 122 5.49 12.22 -19.04
C THR A 122 6.34 12.52 -20.26
N TYR A 123 6.10 13.63 -20.97
CA TYR A 123 6.92 14.05 -22.10
C TYR A 123 8.36 14.40 -21.69
N ALA A 124 8.54 15.16 -20.60
CA ALA A 124 9.85 15.54 -20.08
C ALA A 124 10.71 14.31 -19.73
N GLN A 125 10.10 13.30 -19.11
CA GLN A 125 10.81 12.04 -18.82
C GLN A 125 11.21 11.27 -20.07
N ARG A 126 10.34 11.20 -21.07
CA ARG A 126 10.67 10.54 -22.34
C ARG A 126 11.87 11.25 -23.00
N ALA A 127 11.87 12.57 -23.02
CA ALA A 127 12.97 13.36 -23.55
C ALA A 127 14.29 13.11 -22.78
N LEU A 128 14.27 13.17 -21.44
CA LEU A 128 15.45 12.91 -20.62
C LEU A 128 16.01 11.49 -20.80
N ARG A 129 15.13 10.48 -20.90
CA ARG A 129 15.55 9.08 -21.14
C ARG A 129 16.12 8.86 -22.54
N LEU A 130 15.68 9.63 -23.54
CA LEU A 130 16.22 9.60 -24.90
C LEU A 130 17.63 10.19 -24.94
N VAL A 131 17.84 11.33 -24.28
CA VAL A 131 19.15 11.99 -24.20
C VAL A 131 20.17 11.15 -23.41
N ALA A 132 19.75 10.50 -22.32
CA ALA A 132 20.64 9.67 -21.51
C ALA A 132 21.05 8.32 -22.14
N ARG A 133 20.55 8.00 -23.33
CA ARG A 133 20.91 6.79 -24.10
C ARG A 133 21.88 7.05 -25.25
N LEU A 134 22.21 8.32 -25.51
CA LEU A 134 23.26 8.77 -26.42
C LEU A 134 24.55 8.98 -25.62
#